data_AF-A0A246S511-F1
#
_entry.id   AF-A0A246S511-F1
#
_cell.length_a   1.000
_cell.length_b   1.000
_cell.length_c   1.000
_cell.angle_alpha   90.00
_cell.angle_beta   90.00
_cell.angle_gamma   90.00
#
_symmetry.space_group_name_H-M   'P 1'
#
loop_
_entity.id
_entity.type
_entity.pdbx_description
1 polymer ?
#
loop_
_entity_poly.entity_id
_entity_poly.type
_entity_poly.pdbx_seq_one_letter_code
_entity_poly.pdbx_strand_id
1 'polypeptide(L)'
;MHWENLLRDTMAPGSSRLQRDENIVVPSTQLVTYLVSAGQIALAAEITETMVTSLEGDIAHLPLSKLYWYDDPVSNQNIPFHLTLLHFKWPDRYARLLTAKQIAALLQDDSNIEFRALYLHYLNQQPYEADIVDFLSVLLLVETPPFTEEEVTKAIQYPSLISDALLKSLDLMDEDRDDLSTLYSIFSDNLTPNKAKYDKYANGVPLRFIGIIQELEQEHNVPLEKHFLLEWEKVWERRPCYMFDPYDFCGDQFYRQDRIQISFSWRAETSIVSAFLRTLAYAMHKHSIPSEVCYSYAQEALPFGSIAVNLSPSDPPYSWPVLGNLSKDDSLPGQNELERYLADLAASPNEILLHANGPILRNHTGVCIDLKVILILLQSSEIDDPKMIFDSIHHVRNSEQGIFPLAKWSWPSSFGRWETDWLSRGYFRPTYSVGNLPINTVNQSESSVEYFGGSISNGAWRYWVNQWYPVHHRDAGNSLGTYFSVSKDFFEEFKRQTDGNYFLIAEMTCVDRRDFAHASEPIKTFAILPV
;
A
#
# COMPACT_ATOMS: atom_id res chain seq x y z
N MET A 1 -20.98 23.90 42.65
CA MET A 1 -22.09 24.36 41.80
C MET A 1 -22.01 23.88 40.33
N HIS A 2 -21.11 22.95 39.95
CA HIS A 2 -21.06 22.38 38.58
C HIS A 2 -21.60 20.94 38.47
N TRP A 3 -21.65 20.18 39.58
CA TRP A 3 -22.03 18.77 39.55
C TRP A 3 -23.55 18.54 39.37
N GLU A 4 -24.41 19.42 39.88
CA GLU A 4 -25.87 19.34 39.69
C GLU A 4 -26.29 19.59 38.24
N ASN A 5 -25.56 20.46 37.53
CA ASN A 5 -25.78 20.68 36.09
C ASN A 5 -25.35 19.46 35.29
N LEU A 6 -24.19 18.86 35.61
CA LEU A 6 -23.71 17.63 34.97
C LEU A 6 -24.68 16.47 35.17
N LEU A 7 -25.20 16.27 36.39
CA LEU A 7 -26.18 15.22 36.72
C LEU A 7 -27.53 15.42 36.00
N ARG A 8 -27.95 16.68 35.84
CA ARG A 8 -29.20 17.01 35.13
C ARG A 8 -29.06 16.80 33.62
N ASP A 9 -27.88 17.10 33.07
CA ASP A 9 -27.60 16.93 31.64
C ASP A 9 -27.36 15.44 31.28
N THR A 10 -26.84 14.61 32.20
CA THR A 10 -26.67 13.16 32.01
C THR A 10 -27.94 12.34 32.22
N MET A 11 -28.92 12.87 32.96
CA MET A 11 -30.23 12.24 33.18
C MET A 11 -31.30 12.70 32.16
N ALA A 12 -30.95 13.60 31.24
CA ALA A 12 -31.88 14.09 30.22
C ALA A 12 -32.16 12.99 29.17
N PRO A 13 -33.43 12.70 28.83
CA PRO A 13 -33.81 11.59 27.95
C PRO A 13 -33.47 11.93 26.49
N GLY A 14 -32.23 11.64 26.11
CA GLY A 14 -31.65 12.13 24.87
C GLY A 14 -30.82 11.13 24.07
N SER A 15 -31.11 9.82 24.10
CA SER A 15 -30.72 8.86 23.03
C SER A 15 -31.14 7.41 23.31
N SER A 16 -32.43 7.11 23.50
CA SER A 16 -32.92 5.72 23.38
C SER A 16 -34.46 5.71 23.29
N ARG A 17 -35.01 6.19 22.17
CA ARG A 17 -36.39 5.84 21.82
C ARG A 17 -36.41 4.39 21.34
N LEU A 18 -36.32 3.44 22.27
CA LEU A 18 -36.76 2.04 22.17
C LEU A 18 -36.34 1.30 23.45
N GLN A 19 -37.06 1.50 24.54
CA GLN A 19 -37.36 0.47 25.56
C GLN A 19 -38.25 1.12 26.62
N ARG A 20 -39.56 0.85 26.50
CA ARG A 20 -40.51 1.03 27.59
C ARG A 20 -40.47 -0.25 28.42
N ASP A 21 -39.69 -0.24 29.49
CA ASP A 21 -40.08 -0.82 30.77
C ASP A 21 -39.35 -0.06 31.88
N GLU A 22 -40.13 0.58 32.73
CA GLU A 22 -39.68 1.42 33.84
C GLU A 22 -39.09 0.51 34.93
N ASN A 23 -37.76 0.31 34.92
CA ASN A 23 -36.90 0.04 36.10
C ASN A 23 -35.47 -0.44 35.74
N ILE A 24 -35.10 -0.56 34.46
CA ILE A 24 -33.74 -0.93 34.07
C ILE A 24 -32.95 0.34 33.76
N VAL A 25 -32.22 0.86 34.76
CA VAL A 25 -31.16 1.85 34.51
C VAL A 25 -29.98 1.09 33.94
N VAL A 26 -29.84 1.07 32.62
CA VAL A 26 -28.64 0.54 31.96
C VAL A 26 -27.47 1.46 32.35
N PRO A 27 -26.44 0.97 33.04
CA PRO A 27 -25.28 1.78 33.34
C PRO A 27 -24.63 2.21 32.02
N SER A 28 -24.43 3.51 31.85
CA SER A 28 -23.96 4.10 30.59
C SER A 28 -22.54 4.63 30.75
N THR A 29 -21.86 4.89 29.63
CA THR A 29 -20.59 5.62 29.60
C THR A 29 -20.65 6.96 30.34
N GLN A 30 -21.84 7.57 30.44
CA GLN A 30 -22.07 8.80 31.19
C GLN A 30 -22.01 8.60 32.71
N LEU A 31 -22.47 7.46 33.24
CA LEU A 31 -22.36 7.11 34.66
C LEU A 31 -20.91 6.88 35.06
N VAL A 32 -20.15 6.16 34.24
CA VAL A 32 -18.71 5.94 34.45
C VAL A 32 -17.97 7.28 34.44
N THR A 33 -18.26 8.15 33.46
CA THR A 33 -17.66 9.49 33.35
C THR A 33 -17.99 10.37 34.57
N TYR A 34 -19.22 10.28 35.08
CA TYR A 34 -19.63 10.96 36.31
C TYR A 34 -18.82 10.47 37.52
N LEU A 35 -18.69 9.15 37.71
CA LEU A 35 -17.97 8.57 38.85
C LEU A 35 -16.49 8.94 38.84
N VAL A 36 -15.87 8.95 37.65
CA VAL A 36 -14.49 9.43 37.48
C VAL A 36 -14.38 10.91 37.84
N SER A 37 -15.29 11.74 37.34
CA SER A 37 -15.31 13.19 37.63
C SER A 37 -15.57 13.50 39.10
N ALA A 38 -16.28 12.63 39.80
CA ALA A 38 -16.52 12.71 41.24
C ALA A 38 -15.37 12.13 42.09
N GLY A 39 -14.27 11.67 41.48
CA GLY A 39 -13.12 11.08 42.18
C GLY A 39 -13.34 9.65 42.67
N GLN A 40 -14.46 9.00 42.31
CA GLN A 40 -14.79 7.62 42.68
C GLN A 40 -14.26 6.63 41.64
N ILE A 41 -12.95 6.65 41.41
CA ILE A 41 -12.29 5.89 40.33
C ILE A 41 -12.46 4.37 40.52
N ALA A 42 -12.37 3.87 41.75
CA ALA A 42 -12.54 2.43 42.02
C ALA A 42 -13.94 1.92 41.68
N LEU A 43 -14.99 2.67 42.04
CA LEU A 43 -16.38 2.31 41.75
C LEU A 43 -16.69 2.43 40.25
N ALA A 44 -16.08 3.41 39.56
CA ALA A 44 -16.18 3.51 38.10
C ALA A 44 -15.60 2.28 37.40
N ALA A 45 -14.45 1.79 37.88
CA ALA A 45 -13.81 0.58 37.35
C ALA A 45 -14.68 -0.67 37.61
N GLU A 46 -15.17 -0.84 38.84
CA GLU A 46 -16.04 -1.98 39.21
C GLU A 46 -17.34 -2.04 38.38
N ILE A 47 -17.99 -0.90 38.17
CA ILE A 47 -19.18 -0.81 37.33
C ILE A 47 -18.85 -1.12 35.87
N THR A 48 -17.72 -0.61 35.36
CA THR A 48 -17.28 -0.91 33.99
C THR A 48 -16.99 -2.40 33.81
N GLU A 49 -16.31 -3.03 34.78
CA GLU A 49 -16.02 -4.46 34.76
C GLU A 49 -17.31 -5.28 34.82
N THR A 50 -18.27 -4.87 35.64
CA THR A 50 -19.61 -5.49 35.70
C THR A 50 -20.34 -5.36 34.36
N MET A 51 -20.32 -4.18 33.73
CA MET A 51 -20.92 -3.97 32.40
C MET A 51 -20.31 -4.86 31.32
N VAL A 52 -18.99 -5.05 31.36
CA VAL A 52 -18.28 -5.90 30.38
C VAL A 52 -18.55 -7.38 30.65
N THR A 53 -18.54 -7.80 31.91
CA THR A 53 -18.76 -9.20 32.29
C THR A 53 -20.22 -9.64 32.19
N SER A 54 -21.19 -8.72 32.35
CA SER A 54 -22.61 -9.02 32.13
C SER A 54 -23.00 -9.04 30.65
N LEU A 55 -22.20 -8.42 29.78
CA LEU A 55 -22.52 -8.23 28.36
C LEU A 55 -22.89 -9.54 27.67
N GLU A 56 -22.15 -10.62 27.91
CA GLU A 56 -22.44 -11.94 27.32
C GLU A 56 -23.85 -12.43 27.71
N GLY A 57 -24.21 -12.36 28.99
CA GLY A 57 -25.55 -12.72 29.47
C GLY A 57 -26.64 -11.77 28.96
N ASP A 58 -26.32 -10.48 28.90
CA ASP A 58 -27.22 -9.42 28.43
C ASP A 58 -27.48 -9.51 26.92
N ILE A 59 -26.58 -10.10 26.13
CA ILE A 59 -26.78 -10.31 24.68
C ILE A 59 -27.15 -11.75 24.32
N ALA A 60 -27.03 -12.72 25.24
CA ALA A 60 -27.29 -14.14 24.98
C ALA A 60 -28.73 -14.41 24.49
N HIS A 61 -29.68 -13.56 24.87
CA HIS A 61 -31.07 -13.65 24.44
C HIS A 61 -31.36 -12.95 23.11
N LEU A 62 -30.40 -12.15 22.59
CA LEU A 62 -30.54 -11.54 21.28
C LEU A 62 -30.42 -12.66 20.23
N PRO A 63 -31.45 -12.87 19.41
CA PRO A 63 -31.39 -13.89 18.38
C PRO A 63 -30.29 -13.52 17.39
N LEU A 64 -29.26 -14.37 17.29
CA LEU A 64 -28.33 -14.29 16.17
C LEU A 64 -29.14 -14.46 14.90
N SER A 65 -29.09 -13.46 14.01
CA SER A 65 -29.70 -13.59 12.69
C SER A 65 -29.15 -14.84 12.02
N LYS A 66 -30.04 -15.63 11.41
CA LYS A 66 -29.63 -16.80 10.61
C LYS A 66 -28.52 -16.36 9.66
N LEU A 67 -27.41 -17.10 9.66
CA LEU A 67 -26.29 -16.86 8.76
C LEU A 67 -26.84 -16.69 7.33
N TYR A 68 -26.60 -15.52 6.76
CA TYR A 68 -27.06 -15.14 5.42
C TYR A 68 -25.89 -15.02 4.44
N TRP A 69 -24.68 -15.37 4.89
CA TRP A 69 -23.45 -15.27 4.08
C TRP A 69 -23.25 -16.51 3.20
N TYR A 70 -23.77 -17.67 3.63
CA TYR A 70 -23.80 -18.90 2.85
C TYR A 70 -25.12 -19.62 3.08
N ASP A 71 -25.69 -20.17 2.00
CA ASP A 71 -26.89 -20.99 2.06
C ASP A 71 -26.63 -22.32 2.80
N ASP A 72 -25.44 -22.87 2.61
CA ASP A 72 -24.96 -24.10 3.24
C ASP A 72 -23.67 -23.86 4.06
N PRO A 73 -23.48 -24.56 5.19
CA PRO A 73 -22.24 -24.47 5.96
C PRO A 73 -21.03 -24.92 5.15
N VAL A 74 -19.96 -24.13 5.17
CA VAL A 74 -18.66 -24.52 4.59
C VAL A 74 -18.05 -25.62 5.44
N SER A 75 -17.54 -26.69 4.81
CA SER A 75 -16.86 -27.77 5.51
C SER A 75 -15.61 -27.24 6.23
N ASN A 76 -15.29 -27.76 7.42
CA ASN A 76 -14.13 -27.29 8.19
C ASN A 76 -12.81 -27.36 7.41
N GLN A 77 -12.69 -28.32 6.49
CA GLN A 77 -11.51 -28.50 5.64
C GLN A 77 -11.37 -27.38 4.59
N ASN A 78 -12.47 -26.75 4.18
CA ASN A 78 -12.51 -25.72 3.14
C ASN A 78 -12.57 -24.30 3.69
N ILE A 79 -12.75 -24.13 5.00
CA ILE A 79 -12.70 -22.81 5.64
C ILE A 79 -11.41 -22.05 5.28
N PRO A 80 -10.19 -22.64 5.35
CA PRO A 80 -8.96 -21.92 4.99
C PRO A 80 -8.96 -21.42 3.55
N PHE A 81 -9.47 -22.22 2.60
CA PHE A 81 -9.57 -21.84 1.19
C PHE A 81 -10.47 -20.62 0.97
N HIS A 82 -11.64 -20.60 1.61
CA HIS A 82 -12.54 -19.45 1.57
C HIS A 82 -11.90 -18.22 2.21
N LEU A 83 -11.26 -18.38 3.38
CA LEU A 83 -10.60 -17.27 4.07
C LEU A 83 -9.48 -16.67 3.22
N THR A 84 -8.68 -17.47 2.53
CA THR A 84 -7.63 -16.98 1.62
C THR A 84 -8.22 -16.10 0.51
N LEU A 85 -9.28 -16.54 -0.17
CA LEU A 85 -9.93 -15.74 -1.23
C LEU A 85 -10.62 -14.47 -0.70
N LEU A 86 -11.16 -14.52 0.52
CA LEU A 86 -11.71 -13.34 1.18
C LEU A 86 -10.61 -12.36 1.60
N HIS A 87 -9.46 -12.86 2.06
CA HIS A 87 -8.30 -12.04 2.41
C HIS A 87 -7.71 -11.33 1.19
N PHE A 88 -7.83 -11.94 0.00
CA PHE A 88 -7.46 -11.30 -1.27
C PHE A 88 -8.32 -10.06 -1.61
N LYS A 89 -9.49 -9.91 -0.98
CA LYS A 89 -10.34 -8.72 -1.09
C LYS A 89 -10.22 -7.78 0.12
N TRP A 90 -9.38 -8.10 1.09
CA TRP A 90 -9.09 -7.22 2.23
C TRP A 90 -8.52 -5.88 1.73
N PRO A 91 -8.88 -4.71 2.26
CA PRO A 91 -8.47 -3.43 1.68
C PRO A 91 -6.95 -3.19 1.71
N ASP A 92 -6.18 -3.89 2.54
CA ASP A 92 -4.73 -3.75 2.65
C ASP A 92 -3.98 -4.25 1.39
N ARG A 93 -3.26 -3.34 0.71
CA ARG A 93 -2.53 -3.67 -0.54
C ARG A 93 -1.43 -4.70 -0.33
N TYR A 94 -0.68 -4.61 0.77
CA TYR A 94 0.41 -5.54 1.04
C TYR A 94 -0.11 -6.93 1.41
N ALA A 95 -1.19 -7.00 2.21
CA ALA A 95 -1.85 -8.27 2.50
C ALA A 95 -2.37 -8.94 1.22
N ARG A 96 -2.91 -8.18 0.26
CA ARG A 96 -3.33 -8.71 -1.04
C ARG A 96 -2.17 -9.27 -1.85
N LEU A 97 -1.01 -8.60 -1.87
CA LEU A 97 0.20 -9.11 -2.55
C LEU A 97 0.65 -10.45 -1.96
N LEU A 98 0.71 -10.56 -0.64
CA LEU A 98 1.07 -11.83 0.03
C LEU A 98 0.04 -12.92 -0.25
N THR A 99 -1.25 -12.56 -0.24
CA THR A 99 -2.33 -13.50 -0.52
C THR A 99 -2.30 -13.98 -1.96
N ALA A 100 -1.93 -13.13 -2.92
CA ALA A 100 -1.77 -13.51 -4.33
C ALA A 100 -0.76 -14.65 -4.48
N LYS A 101 0.40 -14.56 -3.81
CA LYS A 101 1.40 -15.64 -3.77
C LYS A 101 0.85 -16.93 -3.17
N GLN A 102 0.10 -16.82 -2.08
CA GLN A 102 -0.48 -17.99 -1.42
C GLN A 102 -1.55 -18.65 -2.30
N ILE A 103 -2.37 -17.87 -3.00
CA ILE A 103 -3.33 -18.40 -3.98
C ILE A 103 -2.59 -19.09 -5.12
N ALA A 104 -1.54 -18.48 -5.67
CA ALA A 104 -0.73 -19.07 -6.73
C ALA A 104 -0.13 -20.41 -6.29
N ALA A 105 0.44 -20.49 -5.08
CA ALA A 105 0.97 -21.74 -4.53
C ALA A 105 -0.11 -22.82 -4.36
N LEU A 106 -1.32 -22.46 -3.94
CA LEU A 106 -2.44 -23.40 -3.84
C LEU A 106 -2.93 -23.88 -5.21
N LEU A 107 -2.90 -23.01 -6.23
CA LEU A 107 -3.26 -23.35 -7.60
C LEU A 107 -2.20 -24.22 -8.28
N GLN A 108 -0.92 -24.04 -7.93
CA GLN A 108 0.21 -24.80 -8.46
C GLN A 108 0.15 -26.29 -8.09
N ASP A 109 -0.47 -26.62 -6.95
CA ASP A 109 -0.67 -28.01 -6.51
C ASP A 109 -1.93 -28.61 -7.15
N ASP A 110 -1.71 -29.50 -8.12
CA ASP A 110 -2.76 -30.23 -8.86
C ASP A 110 -3.71 -31.04 -7.97
N SER A 111 -3.33 -31.37 -6.74
CA SER A 111 -4.19 -32.10 -5.81
C SER A 111 -5.30 -31.23 -5.21
N ASN A 112 -5.18 -29.90 -5.26
CA ASN A 112 -6.13 -28.95 -4.69
C ASN A 112 -7.33 -28.66 -5.63
N ILE A 113 -8.01 -29.71 -6.09
CA ILE A 113 -9.14 -29.63 -7.03
C ILE A 113 -10.28 -28.75 -6.48
N GLU A 114 -10.57 -28.86 -5.18
CA GLU A 114 -11.62 -28.07 -4.53
C GLU A 114 -11.30 -26.57 -4.52
N PHE A 115 -10.02 -26.21 -4.33
CA PHE A 115 -9.59 -24.82 -4.38
C PHE A 115 -9.67 -24.24 -5.79
N ARG A 116 -9.32 -25.02 -6.82
CA ARG A 116 -9.46 -24.62 -8.23
C ARG A 116 -10.91 -24.30 -8.59
N ALA A 117 -11.83 -25.19 -8.22
CA ALA A 117 -13.27 -24.95 -8.43
C ALA A 117 -13.76 -23.72 -7.68
N LEU A 118 -13.32 -23.53 -6.42
CA LEU A 118 -13.66 -22.37 -5.62
C LEU A 118 -13.11 -21.06 -6.22
N TYR A 119 -11.89 -21.09 -6.75
CA TYR A 119 -11.25 -19.94 -7.40
C TYR A 119 -12.05 -19.47 -8.62
N LEU A 120 -12.44 -20.39 -9.51
CA LEU A 120 -13.30 -20.09 -10.66
C LEU A 120 -14.68 -19.59 -10.24
N HIS A 121 -15.25 -20.16 -9.17
CA HIS A 121 -16.50 -19.68 -8.60
C HIS A 121 -16.37 -18.22 -8.14
N TYR A 122 -15.30 -17.87 -7.42
CA TYR A 122 -15.04 -16.49 -7.01
C TYR A 122 -14.81 -15.58 -8.21
N LEU A 123 -14.01 -15.98 -9.20
CA LEU A 123 -13.78 -15.21 -10.44
C LEU A 123 -15.11 -14.87 -11.14
N ASN A 124 -16.02 -15.84 -11.23
CA ASN A 124 -17.36 -15.64 -11.80
C ASN A 124 -18.23 -14.66 -10.99
N GLN A 125 -18.03 -14.53 -9.69
CA GLN A 125 -18.81 -13.59 -8.86
C GLN A 125 -18.26 -12.16 -8.86
N GLN A 126 -17.21 -11.86 -9.64
CA GLN A 126 -16.60 -10.54 -9.64
C GLN A 126 -17.46 -9.52 -10.41
N PRO A 127 -17.86 -8.41 -9.77
CA PRO A 127 -18.77 -7.42 -10.37
C PRO A 127 -18.04 -6.35 -11.22
N TYR A 128 -16.71 -6.32 -11.15
CA TYR A 128 -15.85 -5.28 -11.71
C TYR A 128 -14.77 -5.89 -12.60
N GLU A 129 -14.57 -5.30 -13.77
CA GLU A 129 -13.45 -5.58 -14.68
C GLU A 129 -12.11 -5.58 -13.94
N ALA A 130 -11.86 -4.59 -13.07
CA ALA A 130 -10.60 -4.51 -12.31
C ALA A 130 -10.43 -5.68 -11.31
N ASP A 131 -11.52 -6.19 -10.72
CA ASP A 131 -11.45 -7.38 -9.86
C ASP A 131 -11.09 -8.63 -10.66
N ILE A 132 -11.63 -8.77 -11.88
CA ILE A 132 -11.32 -9.89 -12.78
C ILE A 132 -9.84 -9.86 -13.15
N VAL A 133 -9.31 -8.68 -13.48
CA VAL A 133 -7.89 -8.46 -13.76
C VAL A 133 -7.02 -8.85 -12.57
N ASP A 134 -7.46 -8.53 -11.35
CA ASP A 134 -6.73 -8.90 -10.13
C ASP A 134 -6.61 -10.43 -9.98
N PHE A 135 -7.69 -11.18 -10.23
CA PHE A 135 -7.66 -12.64 -10.24
C PHE A 135 -6.77 -13.16 -11.38
N LEU A 136 -7.00 -12.73 -12.63
CA LEU A 136 -6.19 -13.22 -13.77
C LEU A 136 -4.69 -12.98 -13.59
N SER A 137 -4.32 -11.88 -12.94
CA SER A 137 -2.92 -11.56 -12.64
C SER A 137 -2.26 -12.57 -11.68
N VAL A 138 -3.02 -13.26 -10.82
CA VAL A 138 -2.48 -14.34 -9.97
C VAL A 138 -2.02 -15.53 -10.80
N LEU A 139 -2.65 -15.79 -11.95
CA LEU A 139 -2.27 -16.91 -12.82
C LEU A 139 -0.88 -16.70 -13.44
N LEU A 140 -0.40 -15.46 -13.55
CA LEU A 140 0.97 -15.16 -14.00
C LEU A 140 2.04 -15.64 -13.02
N LEU A 141 1.65 -15.98 -11.79
CA LEU A 141 2.56 -16.48 -10.74
C LEU A 141 2.60 -18.02 -10.70
N VAL A 142 1.82 -18.70 -11.53
CA VAL A 142 1.74 -20.16 -11.58
C VAL A 142 2.58 -20.64 -12.77
N GLU A 143 3.48 -21.58 -12.53
CA GLU A 143 4.40 -22.10 -13.57
C GLU A 143 3.67 -22.97 -14.60
N THR A 144 2.70 -23.76 -14.14
CA THR A 144 1.91 -24.65 -14.99
C THR A 144 0.45 -24.17 -15.03
N PRO A 145 -0.13 -23.90 -16.20
CA PRO A 145 -1.50 -23.41 -16.32
C PRO A 145 -2.49 -24.28 -15.54
N PRO A 146 -3.15 -23.75 -14.48
CA PRO A 146 -4.00 -24.56 -13.62
C PRO A 146 -5.41 -24.76 -14.18
N PHE A 147 -5.74 -24.11 -15.29
CA PHE A 147 -7.06 -24.08 -15.93
C PHE A 147 -6.94 -24.15 -17.45
N THR A 148 -8.02 -24.57 -18.10
CA THR A 148 -8.20 -24.46 -19.55
C THR A 148 -8.77 -23.10 -19.96
N GLU A 149 -8.60 -22.71 -21.23
CA GLU A 149 -9.23 -21.51 -21.79
C GLU A 149 -10.75 -21.48 -21.56
N GLU A 150 -11.43 -22.60 -21.80
CA GLU A 150 -12.89 -22.69 -21.67
C GLU A 150 -13.36 -22.44 -20.22
N GLU A 151 -12.64 -22.96 -19.23
CA GLU A 151 -12.97 -22.76 -17.81
C GLU A 151 -12.84 -21.29 -17.40
N VAL A 152 -11.75 -20.64 -17.79
CA VAL A 152 -11.47 -19.24 -17.40
C VAL A 152 -12.39 -18.28 -18.16
N THR A 153 -12.54 -18.44 -19.48
CA THR A 153 -13.40 -17.56 -20.29
C THR A 153 -14.86 -17.63 -19.87
N LYS A 154 -15.39 -18.81 -19.50
CA LYS A 154 -16.74 -18.96 -18.94
C LYS A 154 -16.91 -18.32 -17.58
N ALA A 155 -15.83 -18.20 -16.80
CA ALA A 155 -15.85 -17.57 -15.48
C ALA A 155 -15.74 -16.04 -15.56
N ILE A 156 -15.44 -15.44 -16.71
CA ILE A 156 -15.32 -13.97 -16.84
C ILE A 156 -16.68 -13.36 -17.20
N GLN A 157 -17.28 -12.61 -16.26
CA GLN A 157 -18.54 -11.89 -16.52
C GLN A 157 -18.34 -10.55 -17.22
N TYR A 158 -17.30 -9.81 -16.84
CA TYR A 158 -17.03 -8.45 -17.31
C TYR A 158 -15.60 -8.37 -17.90
N PRO A 159 -15.41 -8.74 -19.17
CA PRO A 159 -14.11 -8.65 -19.82
C PRO A 159 -13.69 -7.18 -20.03
N SER A 160 -12.40 -6.99 -20.28
CA SER A 160 -11.75 -5.71 -20.54
C SER A 160 -10.55 -5.90 -21.48
N LEU A 161 -10.01 -4.81 -22.01
CA LEU A 161 -8.80 -4.87 -22.83
C LEU A 161 -7.65 -5.60 -22.12
N ILE A 162 -7.41 -5.27 -20.85
CA ILE A 162 -6.28 -5.85 -20.11
C ILE A 162 -6.55 -7.30 -19.68
N SER A 163 -7.81 -7.70 -19.42
CA SER A 163 -8.10 -9.12 -19.18
C SER A 163 -7.86 -9.96 -20.43
N ASP A 164 -8.24 -9.45 -21.60
CA ASP A 164 -7.99 -10.11 -22.88
C ASP A 164 -6.47 -10.22 -23.14
N ALA A 165 -5.70 -9.16 -22.85
CA ALA A 165 -4.23 -9.22 -22.93
C ALA A 165 -3.60 -10.22 -21.94
N LEU A 166 -4.14 -10.33 -20.72
CA LEU A 166 -3.69 -11.30 -19.73
C LEU A 166 -3.94 -12.73 -20.19
N LEU A 167 -5.13 -13.04 -20.71
CA LEU A 167 -5.46 -14.37 -21.23
C LEU A 167 -4.51 -14.78 -22.35
N LYS A 168 -4.17 -13.87 -23.26
CA LYS A 168 -3.16 -14.10 -24.30
C LYS A 168 -1.79 -14.40 -23.72
N SER A 169 -1.35 -13.62 -22.73
CA SER A 169 -0.05 -13.84 -22.09
C SER A 169 0.04 -15.18 -21.34
N LEU A 170 -1.10 -15.72 -20.94
CA LEU A 170 -1.25 -16.99 -20.23
C LEU A 170 -1.47 -18.19 -21.18
N ASP A 171 -1.45 -17.99 -22.51
CA ASP A 171 -1.78 -19.02 -23.50
C ASP A 171 -3.21 -19.59 -23.32
N LEU A 172 -4.14 -18.73 -22.84
CA LEU A 172 -5.55 -19.05 -22.59
C LEU A 172 -6.49 -18.33 -23.58
N MET A 173 -5.94 -17.75 -24.65
CA MET A 173 -6.70 -17.14 -25.74
C MET A 173 -5.80 -16.92 -26.96
N ASP A 174 -6.20 -17.45 -28.12
CA ASP A 174 -5.40 -17.37 -29.35
C ASP A 174 -5.62 -16.06 -30.14
N GLU A 175 -6.86 -15.57 -30.20
CA GLU A 175 -7.25 -14.45 -31.08
C GLU A 175 -7.67 -13.20 -30.29
N ASP A 176 -7.54 -12.03 -30.93
CA ASP A 176 -8.15 -10.82 -30.41
C ASP A 176 -9.68 -10.90 -30.47
N ARG A 177 -10.33 -10.18 -29.57
CA ARG A 177 -11.79 -10.03 -29.62
C ARG A 177 -12.21 -9.23 -30.85
N ASP A 178 -13.05 -9.84 -31.68
CA ASP A 178 -13.63 -9.20 -32.86
C ASP A 178 -14.55 -8.01 -32.52
N ASP A 179 -15.33 -8.12 -31.43
CA ASP A 179 -16.31 -7.10 -31.03
C ASP A 179 -16.01 -6.48 -29.65
N LEU A 180 -15.44 -5.27 -29.70
CA LEU A 180 -15.13 -4.45 -28.53
C LEU A 180 -16.37 -3.74 -27.93
N SER A 181 -17.51 -3.74 -28.62
CA SER A 181 -18.72 -3.04 -28.13
C SER A 181 -19.27 -3.61 -26.82
N THR A 182 -18.90 -4.85 -26.52
CA THR A 182 -19.23 -5.55 -25.26
C THR A 182 -18.45 -5.05 -24.05
N LEU A 183 -17.31 -4.37 -24.27
CA LEU A 183 -16.40 -3.93 -23.21
C LEU A 183 -16.81 -2.60 -22.55
N TYR A 184 -17.67 -1.83 -23.21
CA TYR A 184 -18.09 -0.50 -22.74
C TYR A 184 -19.59 -0.27 -23.01
N SER A 185 -20.12 0.90 -22.66
CA SER A 185 -21.51 1.28 -22.79
C SER A 185 -21.68 2.45 -23.74
N ILE A 186 -22.82 2.46 -24.44
CA ILE A 186 -23.22 3.64 -25.22
C ILE A 186 -24.18 4.47 -24.39
N PHE A 187 -23.87 5.76 -24.25
CA PHE A 187 -24.68 6.73 -23.55
C PHE A 187 -25.27 7.74 -24.53
N SER A 188 -26.42 8.30 -24.19
CA SER A 188 -26.99 9.45 -24.92
C SER A 188 -26.18 10.71 -24.64
N ASP A 189 -25.97 11.54 -25.66
CA ASP A 189 -25.29 12.84 -25.55
C ASP A 189 -25.94 13.79 -24.54
N ASN A 190 -27.22 13.60 -24.22
CA ASN A 190 -27.98 14.48 -23.33
C ASN A 190 -27.75 14.15 -21.85
N LEU A 191 -27.16 12.99 -21.54
CA LEU A 191 -26.89 12.58 -20.16
C LEU A 191 -25.79 13.46 -19.56
N THR A 192 -25.99 13.88 -18.32
CA THR A 192 -25.02 14.66 -17.54
C THR A 192 -24.57 13.82 -16.36
N PRO A 193 -23.27 13.49 -16.23
CA PRO A 193 -22.78 12.70 -15.10
C PRO A 193 -22.82 13.49 -13.79
N ASN A 194 -23.01 12.80 -12.68
CA ASN A 194 -22.95 13.33 -11.32
C ASN A 194 -21.51 13.40 -10.82
N LYS A 195 -20.78 14.41 -11.31
CA LYS A 195 -19.38 14.67 -10.92
C LYS A 195 -19.20 14.84 -9.41
N ALA A 196 -20.13 15.51 -8.73
CA ALA A 196 -20.06 15.69 -7.27
C ALA A 196 -20.11 14.37 -6.50
N LYS A 197 -20.88 13.39 -6.99
CA LYS A 197 -20.88 12.03 -6.45
C LYS A 197 -19.53 11.37 -6.71
N TYR A 198 -18.99 11.45 -7.92
CA TYR A 198 -17.67 10.91 -8.25
C TYR A 198 -16.58 11.47 -7.33
N ASP A 199 -16.49 12.79 -7.19
CA ASP A 199 -15.46 13.46 -6.39
C ASP A 199 -15.47 12.99 -4.93
N LYS A 200 -16.66 12.71 -4.38
CA LYS A 200 -16.81 12.16 -3.02
C LYS A 200 -16.19 10.76 -2.88
N TYR A 201 -16.36 9.90 -3.88
CA TYR A 201 -15.85 8.51 -3.87
C TYR A 201 -14.41 8.39 -4.35
N ALA A 202 -13.95 9.31 -5.20
CA ALA A 202 -12.56 9.41 -5.64
C ALA A 202 -11.63 9.95 -4.53
N ASN A 203 -12.18 10.46 -3.42
CA ASN A 203 -11.37 10.89 -2.28
C ASN A 203 -10.52 9.73 -1.74
N GLY A 204 -9.21 9.95 -1.69
CA GLY A 204 -8.23 8.92 -1.28
C GLY A 204 -7.84 7.92 -2.39
N VAL A 205 -8.40 8.05 -3.59
CA VAL A 205 -8.01 7.27 -4.78
C VAL A 205 -7.05 8.09 -5.64
N PRO A 206 -5.98 7.50 -6.23
CA PRO A 206 -5.10 8.23 -7.13
C PRO A 206 -5.87 8.87 -8.31
N LEU A 207 -5.67 10.17 -8.52
CA LEU A 207 -6.26 10.92 -9.65
C LEU A 207 -5.67 10.54 -11.01
N ARG A 208 -4.70 9.60 -11.04
CA ARG A 208 -3.99 9.18 -12.25
C ARG A 208 -4.96 8.69 -13.34
N PHE A 209 -6.00 7.94 -12.98
CA PHE A 209 -6.94 7.38 -13.96
C PHE A 209 -7.74 8.45 -14.70
N ILE A 210 -8.34 9.40 -13.97
CA ILE A 210 -9.07 10.50 -14.62
C ILE A 210 -8.10 11.46 -15.34
N GLY A 211 -6.90 11.66 -14.80
CA GLY A 211 -5.85 12.45 -15.45
C GLY A 211 -5.46 11.91 -16.83
N ILE A 212 -5.24 10.59 -16.96
CA ILE A 212 -4.96 9.95 -18.26
C ILE A 212 -6.12 10.17 -19.24
N ILE A 213 -7.36 10.03 -18.78
CA ILE A 213 -8.54 10.25 -19.64
C ILE A 213 -8.61 11.70 -20.13
N GLN A 214 -8.30 12.67 -19.26
CA GLN A 214 -8.24 14.08 -19.61
C GLN A 214 -7.11 14.39 -20.58
N GLU A 215 -5.94 13.77 -20.40
CA GLU A 215 -4.80 13.87 -21.32
C GLU A 215 -5.19 13.35 -22.73
N LEU A 216 -5.79 12.16 -22.81
CA LEU A 216 -6.28 11.59 -24.07
C LEU A 216 -7.38 12.42 -24.73
N GLU A 217 -8.31 12.97 -23.93
CA GLU A 217 -9.35 13.87 -24.43
C GLU A 217 -8.75 15.12 -25.07
N GLN A 218 -7.74 15.73 -24.43
CA GLN A 218 -7.07 16.92 -24.96
C GLN A 218 -6.25 16.60 -26.21
N GLU A 219 -5.49 15.50 -26.20
CA GLU A 219 -4.63 15.10 -27.31
C GLU A 219 -5.43 14.77 -28.58
N HIS A 220 -6.54 14.05 -28.42
CA HIS A 220 -7.35 13.57 -29.55
C HIS A 220 -8.62 14.41 -29.81
N ASN A 221 -8.89 15.43 -29.00
CA ASN A 221 -10.05 16.31 -29.08
C ASN A 221 -11.40 15.55 -29.12
N VAL A 222 -11.58 14.64 -28.14
CA VAL A 222 -12.74 13.74 -28.02
C VAL A 222 -13.29 13.73 -26.59
N PRO A 223 -14.62 13.61 -26.38
CA PRO A 223 -15.24 13.82 -25.06
C PRO A 223 -15.17 12.58 -24.16
N LEU A 224 -13.99 12.25 -23.64
CA LEU A 224 -13.75 11.04 -22.85
C LEU A 224 -14.01 11.22 -21.35
N GLU A 225 -13.75 12.39 -20.73
CA GLU A 225 -14.01 12.62 -19.29
C GLU A 225 -15.50 12.41 -19.00
N LYS A 226 -16.37 12.97 -19.84
CA LYS A 226 -17.81 12.79 -19.71
C LYS A 226 -18.20 11.31 -19.80
N HIS A 227 -17.63 10.59 -20.75
CA HIS A 227 -17.90 9.17 -20.94
C HIS A 227 -17.42 8.34 -19.74
N PHE A 228 -16.23 8.63 -19.23
CA PHE A 228 -15.65 7.99 -18.06
C PHE A 228 -16.52 8.13 -16.81
N LEU A 229 -17.03 9.34 -16.54
CA LEU A 229 -17.89 9.56 -15.39
C LEU A 229 -19.23 8.80 -15.51
N LEU A 230 -19.79 8.69 -16.72
CA LEU A 230 -21.00 7.90 -16.98
C LEU A 230 -20.74 6.39 -16.86
N GLU A 231 -19.57 5.91 -17.32
CA GLU A 231 -19.15 4.53 -17.10
C GLU A 231 -19.01 4.22 -15.62
N TRP A 232 -18.41 5.12 -14.84
CA TRP A 232 -18.28 4.95 -13.40
C TRP A 232 -19.64 4.82 -12.70
N GLU A 233 -20.62 5.64 -13.07
CA GLU A 233 -21.98 5.52 -12.55
C GLU A 233 -22.60 4.16 -12.86
N LYS A 234 -22.44 3.69 -14.10
CA LYS A 234 -22.98 2.39 -14.52
C LYS A 234 -22.29 1.22 -13.81
N VAL A 235 -20.98 1.28 -13.61
CA VAL A 235 -20.22 0.30 -12.83
C VAL A 235 -20.70 0.32 -11.37
N TRP A 236 -20.90 1.51 -10.80
CA TRP A 236 -21.39 1.68 -9.44
C TRP A 236 -22.82 1.13 -9.26
N GLU A 237 -23.69 1.24 -10.27
CA GLU A 237 -25.06 0.67 -10.25
C GLU A 237 -25.07 -0.86 -10.20
N ARG A 238 -24.08 -1.55 -10.79
CA ARG A 238 -23.97 -3.02 -10.72
C ARG A 238 -23.81 -3.51 -9.30
N ARG A 239 -22.98 -2.80 -8.52
CA ARG A 239 -22.75 -3.10 -7.11
C ARG A 239 -22.39 -1.83 -6.35
N PRO A 240 -23.35 -1.18 -5.68
CA PRO A 240 -23.05 0.02 -4.93
C PRO A 240 -21.97 -0.23 -3.87
N CYS A 241 -21.00 0.69 -3.79
CA CYS A 241 -20.01 0.71 -2.72
C CYS A 241 -20.38 1.76 -1.66
N TYR A 242 -20.11 1.43 -0.40
CA TYR A 242 -20.21 2.36 0.71
C TYR A 242 -18.96 3.22 0.76
N MET A 243 -19.12 4.49 1.14
CA MET A 243 -17.98 5.36 1.41
C MET A 243 -17.15 4.75 2.54
N PHE A 244 -15.84 4.64 2.31
CA PHE A 244 -14.90 4.13 3.28
C PHE A 244 -14.25 5.31 4.02
N ASP A 245 -14.45 5.38 5.34
CA ASP A 245 -13.72 6.29 6.22
C ASP A 245 -12.50 5.52 6.77
N PRO A 246 -11.26 5.88 6.39
CA PRO A 246 -10.08 5.17 6.87
C PRO A 246 -9.94 5.14 8.38
N TYR A 247 -10.46 6.14 9.10
CA TYR A 247 -10.40 6.16 10.57
C TYR A 247 -11.29 5.10 11.22
N ASP A 248 -12.33 4.64 10.54
CA ASP A 248 -13.16 3.54 11.04
C ASP A 248 -12.38 2.20 10.97
N PHE A 249 -11.38 2.10 10.09
CA PHE A 249 -10.49 0.94 10.01
C PHE A 249 -9.32 1.02 11.01
N CYS A 250 -8.77 2.22 11.23
CA CYS A 250 -7.54 2.42 12.02
C CYS A 250 -7.72 3.19 13.32
N GLY A 251 -8.96 3.26 13.83
CA GLY A 251 -9.31 3.99 15.05
C GLY A 251 -8.70 3.42 16.34
N ASP A 252 -8.08 2.24 16.27
CA ASP A 252 -7.28 1.65 17.35
C ASP A 252 -5.91 2.33 17.52
N GLN A 253 -5.38 2.97 16.47
CA GLN A 253 -4.06 3.61 16.47
C GLN A 253 -4.08 5.10 16.12
N PHE A 254 -5.07 5.56 15.36
CA PHE A 254 -5.13 6.91 14.83
C PHE A 254 -6.44 7.60 15.19
N TYR A 255 -6.33 8.88 15.55
CA TYR A 255 -7.49 9.74 15.80
C TYR A 255 -7.91 10.45 14.51
N ARG A 256 -9.19 10.81 14.39
CA ARG A 256 -9.75 11.54 13.22
C ARG A 256 -9.03 12.85 12.88
N GLN A 257 -8.28 13.41 13.83
CA GLN A 257 -7.53 14.66 13.67
C GLN A 257 -6.12 14.45 13.13
N ASP A 258 -5.62 13.22 13.17
CA ASP A 258 -4.30 12.89 12.63
C ASP A 258 -4.28 13.12 11.12
N ARG A 259 -3.11 13.39 10.57
CA ARG A 259 -2.93 13.41 9.12
C ARG A 259 -2.34 12.06 8.74
N ILE A 260 -3.18 11.16 8.24
CA ILE A 260 -2.75 9.82 7.84
C ILE A 260 -2.58 9.70 6.33
N GLN A 261 -1.73 8.77 5.93
CA GLN A 261 -1.67 8.17 4.61
C GLN A 261 -2.05 6.69 4.72
N ILE A 262 -2.57 6.14 3.64
CA ILE A 262 -3.18 4.81 3.62
C ILE A 262 -2.64 3.97 2.46
N SER A 263 -2.48 2.68 2.74
CA SER A 263 -2.15 1.62 1.79
C SER A 263 -3.40 0.77 1.52
N PHE A 264 -4.49 1.43 1.11
CA PHE A 264 -5.76 0.76 0.86
C PHE A 264 -6.13 0.68 -0.63
N SER A 265 -6.61 -0.49 -1.04
CA SER A 265 -7.34 -0.74 -2.27
C SER A 265 -8.78 -1.12 -1.93
N TRP A 266 -9.68 -0.16 -1.92
CA TRP A 266 -11.08 -0.36 -1.56
C TRP A 266 -12.00 -0.30 -2.78
N ARG A 267 -13.26 -0.71 -2.63
CA ARG A 267 -14.18 -0.91 -3.76
C ARG A 267 -14.40 0.31 -4.65
N ALA A 268 -14.28 1.53 -4.12
CA ALA A 268 -14.39 2.71 -4.98
C ALA A 268 -13.22 2.80 -5.97
N GLU A 269 -11.99 2.54 -5.53
CA GLU A 269 -10.83 2.43 -6.45
C GLU A 269 -11.12 1.39 -7.53
N THR A 270 -11.54 0.18 -7.14
CA THR A 270 -11.87 -0.88 -8.12
C THR A 270 -12.93 -0.43 -9.13
N SER A 271 -14.00 0.24 -8.68
CA SER A 271 -15.05 0.76 -9.58
C SER A 271 -14.53 1.83 -10.55
N ILE A 272 -13.60 2.68 -10.10
CA ILE A 272 -12.98 3.75 -10.89
C ILE A 272 -12.03 3.15 -11.93
N VAL A 273 -11.21 2.17 -11.54
CA VAL A 273 -10.31 1.45 -12.45
C VAL A 273 -11.11 0.68 -13.50
N SER A 274 -12.24 0.08 -13.12
CA SER A 274 -13.19 -0.51 -14.06
C SER A 274 -13.71 0.50 -15.08
N ALA A 275 -14.20 1.65 -14.63
CA ALA A 275 -14.67 2.72 -15.53
C ALA A 275 -13.57 3.21 -16.48
N PHE A 276 -12.34 3.29 -15.99
CA PHE A 276 -11.16 3.62 -16.77
C PHE A 276 -10.92 2.62 -17.90
N LEU A 277 -10.88 1.31 -17.58
CA LEU A 277 -10.71 0.25 -18.59
C LEU A 277 -11.80 0.26 -19.66
N ARG A 278 -13.06 0.48 -19.25
CA ARG A 278 -14.21 0.60 -20.16
C ARG A 278 -14.07 1.83 -21.06
N THR A 279 -13.62 2.94 -20.52
CA THR A 279 -13.40 4.18 -21.30
C THR A 279 -12.26 4.03 -22.29
N LEU A 280 -11.17 3.33 -21.94
CA LEU A 280 -10.09 3.03 -22.90
C LEU A 280 -10.60 2.16 -24.05
N ALA A 281 -11.43 1.14 -23.78
CA ALA A 281 -12.07 0.34 -24.82
C ALA A 281 -12.98 1.18 -25.72
N TYR A 282 -13.77 2.10 -25.14
CA TYR A 282 -14.59 3.05 -25.89
C TYR A 282 -13.73 3.96 -26.78
N ALA A 283 -12.64 4.51 -26.24
CA ALA A 283 -11.76 5.42 -26.96
C ALA A 283 -11.06 4.71 -28.15
N MET A 284 -10.57 3.50 -27.93
CA MET A 284 -9.98 2.66 -28.97
C MET A 284 -11.00 2.34 -30.08
N HIS A 285 -12.21 1.91 -29.71
CA HIS A 285 -13.21 1.47 -30.68
C HIS A 285 -13.91 2.65 -31.40
N LYS A 286 -14.35 3.69 -30.67
CA LYS A 286 -15.20 4.77 -31.23
C LYS A 286 -14.43 5.99 -31.70
N HIS A 287 -13.24 6.20 -31.18
CA HIS A 287 -12.41 7.35 -31.54
C HIS A 287 -11.12 6.96 -32.26
N SER A 288 -10.92 5.65 -32.50
CA SER A 288 -9.74 5.13 -33.22
C SER A 288 -8.42 5.59 -32.62
N ILE A 289 -8.39 5.81 -31.29
CA ILE A 289 -7.14 6.01 -30.57
C ILE A 289 -6.29 4.74 -30.75
N PRO A 290 -4.98 4.85 -31.07
CA PRO A 290 -4.13 3.69 -31.31
C PRO A 290 -4.23 2.64 -30.20
N SER A 291 -4.28 1.37 -30.58
CA SER A 291 -4.42 0.27 -29.63
C SER A 291 -3.22 0.20 -28.70
N GLU A 292 -2.01 0.46 -29.18
CA GLU A 292 -0.79 0.46 -28.38
C GLU A 292 -0.86 1.48 -27.24
N VAL A 293 -1.45 2.66 -27.50
CA VAL A 293 -1.65 3.71 -26.49
C VAL A 293 -2.67 3.24 -25.44
N CYS A 294 -3.80 2.69 -25.88
CA CYS A 294 -4.84 2.22 -24.98
C CYS A 294 -4.36 1.05 -24.12
N TYR A 295 -3.65 0.07 -24.69
CA TYR A 295 -3.07 -1.05 -23.96
C TYR A 295 -1.97 -0.59 -22.99
N SER A 296 -1.10 0.34 -23.40
CA SER A 296 -0.07 0.89 -22.51
C SER A 296 -0.69 1.55 -21.27
N TYR A 297 -1.78 2.29 -21.42
CA TYR A 297 -2.50 2.86 -20.28
C TYR A 297 -3.31 1.82 -19.50
N ALA A 298 -3.85 0.80 -20.16
CA ALA A 298 -4.60 -0.26 -19.49
C ALA A 298 -3.73 -1.09 -18.52
N GLN A 299 -2.41 -1.15 -18.74
CA GLN A 299 -1.46 -1.79 -17.82
C GLN A 299 -1.45 -1.16 -16.42
N GLU A 300 -1.83 0.12 -16.28
CA GLU A 300 -1.96 0.79 -14.97
C GLU A 300 -3.06 0.17 -14.08
N ALA A 301 -3.95 -0.66 -14.65
CA ALA A 301 -4.95 -1.40 -13.90
C ALA A 301 -4.40 -2.66 -13.20
N LEU A 302 -3.20 -3.13 -13.58
CA LEU A 302 -2.61 -4.34 -13.02
C LEU A 302 -2.37 -4.19 -11.51
N PRO A 303 -2.67 -5.22 -10.70
CA PRO A 303 -2.45 -5.17 -9.26
C PRO A 303 -0.96 -5.12 -8.91
N PHE A 304 -0.12 -5.80 -9.67
CA PHE A 304 1.32 -5.91 -9.44
C PHE A 304 2.09 -6.11 -10.75
N GLY A 305 3.37 -5.73 -10.74
CA GLY A 305 4.31 -5.94 -11.84
C GLY A 305 5.14 -7.21 -11.66
N SER A 306 5.97 -7.52 -12.66
CA SER A 306 6.75 -8.77 -12.69
C SER A 306 7.88 -8.83 -11.65
N ILE A 307 8.44 -7.68 -11.29
CA ILE A 307 9.57 -7.62 -10.35
C ILE A 307 9.06 -7.84 -8.95
N ALA A 308 8.08 -7.03 -8.55
CA ALA A 308 7.82 -6.85 -7.14
C ALA A 308 7.01 -8.00 -6.53
N VAL A 309 6.02 -8.51 -7.26
CA VAL A 309 5.25 -9.69 -6.84
C VAL A 309 6.12 -10.92 -6.54
N ASN A 310 7.29 -11.07 -7.14
CA ASN A 310 8.13 -12.26 -6.95
C ASN A 310 9.13 -12.14 -5.79
N LEU A 311 9.24 -10.96 -5.15
CA LEU A 311 10.19 -10.74 -4.06
C LEU A 311 9.57 -11.00 -2.69
N SER A 312 10.22 -11.80 -1.87
CA SER A 312 9.98 -11.95 -0.44
C SER A 312 10.76 -10.89 0.34
N PRO A 313 10.27 -10.46 1.53
CA PRO A 313 11.01 -9.52 2.37
C PRO A 313 12.35 -10.11 2.78
N SER A 314 13.40 -9.31 2.72
CA SER A 314 14.70 -9.60 3.33
C SER A 314 14.74 -9.13 4.78
N ASP A 315 15.85 -9.44 5.45
CA ASP A 315 16.24 -8.75 6.67
C ASP A 315 16.57 -7.27 6.37
N PRO A 316 16.46 -6.36 7.36
CA PRO A 316 16.96 -5.00 7.22
C PRO A 316 18.48 -4.97 7.03
N PRO A 317 19.06 -3.83 6.59
CA PRO A 317 20.52 -3.67 6.53
C PRO A 317 21.22 -4.06 7.83
N TYR A 318 22.44 -4.57 7.74
CA TYR A 318 23.24 -4.89 8.92
C TYR A 318 23.36 -3.66 9.84
N SER A 319 23.07 -3.84 11.13
CA SER A 319 23.04 -2.75 12.12
C SER A 319 22.02 -1.64 11.86
N TRP A 320 20.96 -1.91 11.08
CA TRP A 320 19.81 -1.01 11.03
C TRP A 320 19.25 -0.81 12.44
N PRO A 321 19.04 0.45 12.89
CA PRO A 321 18.67 0.71 14.28
C PRO A 321 17.29 0.14 14.61
N VAL A 322 17.20 -0.49 15.77
CA VAL A 322 15.94 -1.01 16.34
C VAL A 322 15.74 -0.35 17.70
N LEU A 323 14.62 0.37 17.84
CA LEU A 323 14.23 1.00 19.09
C LEU A 323 13.06 0.25 19.71
N GLY A 324 13.07 0.16 21.04
CA GLY A 324 11.90 -0.26 21.80
C GLY A 324 10.80 0.80 21.78
N ASN A 325 9.63 0.45 22.27
CA ASN A 325 8.54 1.40 22.44
C ASN A 325 8.97 2.54 23.38
N LEU A 326 8.75 3.78 22.93
CA LEU A 326 8.97 5.00 23.69
C LEU A 326 7.69 5.36 24.46
N SER A 327 7.82 5.45 25.78
CA SER A 327 6.80 5.93 26.72
C SER A 327 6.66 7.44 26.63
N LYS A 328 5.69 8.02 27.36
CA LYS A 328 5.40 9.46 27.29
C LYS A 328 6.63 10.34 27.61
N ASP A 329 7.39 9.98 28.64
CA ASP A 329 8.50 10.79 29.16
C ASP A 329 9.86 10.46 28.52
N ASP A 330 9.92 9.48 27.62
CA ASP A 330 11.17 9.07 26.99
C ASP A 330 11.65 10.14 26.00
N SER A 331 12.95 10.42 26.00
CA SER A 331 13.56 11.33 25.02
C SER A 331 13.58 10.72 23.62
N LEU A 332 13.27 11.52 22.61
CA LEU A 332 13.49 11.14 21.21
C LEU A 332 14.99 11.03 20.92
N PRO A 333 15.41 10.14 20.00
CA PRO A 333 16.80 10.09 19.56
C PRO A 333 17.19 11.42 18.90
N GLY A 334 18.40 11.90 19.22
CA GLY A 334 18.94 13.16 18.72
C GLY A 334 20.15 12.95 17.81
N GLN A 335 21.01 13.97 17.77
CA GLN A 335 22.20 14.01 16.92
C GLN A 335 23.18 12.87 17.27
N ASN A 336 23.47 12.67 18.55
CA ASN A 336 24.44 11.66 19.01
C ASN A 336 23.99 10.24 18.64
N GLU A 337 22.70 9.95 18.74
CA GLU A 337 22.14 8.66 18.34
C GLU A 337 22.27 8.45 16.84
N LEU A 338 21.96 9.47 16.03
CA LEU A 338 22.08 9.41 14.58
C LEU A 338 23.53 9.18 14.13
N GLU A 339 24.49 9.90 14.72
CA GLU A 339 25.92 9.71 14.43
C GLU A 339 26.39 8.30 14.77
N ARG A 340 25.93 7.73 15.90
CA ARG A 340 26.20 6.34 16.26
C ARG A 340 25.58 5.36 15.26
N TYR A 341 24.32 5.56 14.84
CA TYR A 341 23.69 4.70 13.84
C TYR A 341 24.50 4.69 12.53
N LEU A 342 25.04 5.82 12.11
CA LEU A 342 25.85 5.91 10.89
C LEU A 342 27.17 5.16 11.06
N ALA A 343 27.81 5.29 12.22
CA ALA A 343 29.04 4.57 12.53
C ALA A 343 28.82 3.04 12.51
N ASP A 344 27.72 2.57 13.10
CA ASP A 344 27.37 1.15 13.15
C ASP A 344 27.04 0.58 11.75
N LEU A 345 26.36 1.36 10.90
CA LEU A 345 26.09 1.01 9.50
C LEU A 345 27.38 0.95 8.67
N ALA A 346 28.30 1.90 8.85
CA ALA A 346 29.59 1.94 8.16
C ALA A 346 30.52 0.79 8.61
N ALA A 347 30.39 0.33 9.86
CA ALA A 347 31.18 -0.75 10.43
C ALA A 347 30.77 -2.16 9.95
N SER A 348 29.79 -2.27 9.04
CA SER A 348 29.34 -3.55 8.49
C SER A 348 30.51 -4.41 7.94
N PRO A 349 30.55 -5.71 8.29
CA PRO A 349 31.69 -6.58 7.96
C PRO A 349 31.70 -6.98 6.48
N ASN A 350 30.53 -7.17 5.87
CA ASN A 350 30.41 -7.86 4.57
C ASN A 350 29.84 -6.97 3.45
N GLU A 351 28.99 -6.01 3.80
CA GLU A 351 28.29 -5.16 2.82
C GLU A 351 28.47 -3.68 3.16
N ILE A 352 28.53 -2.83 2.14
CA ILE A 352 28.48 -1.37 2.27
C ILE A 352 27.11 -0.89 1.79
N LEU A 353 26.44 -0.11 2.63
CA LEU A 353 25.15 0.49 2.33
C LEU A 353 25.33 1.67 1.37
N LEU A 354 24.66 1.64 0.22
CA LEU A 354 24.70 2.74 -0.74
C LEU A 354 23.49 3.66 -0.63
N HIS A 355 22.33 3.09 -0.33
CA HIS A 355 21.12 3.85 -0.06
C HIS A 355 20.18 3.01 0.80
N ALA A 356 19.52 3.62 1.78
CA ALA A 356 18.42 3.01 2.50
C ALA A 356 17.35 4.05 2.86
N ASN A 357 16.11 3.59 2.96
CA ASN A 357 14.99 4.38 3.43
C ASN A 357 14.02 3.44 4.14
N GLY A 358 13.79 3.63 5.42
CA GLY A 358 12.88 2.78 6.16
C GLY A 358 12.61 3.20 7.59
N PRO A 359 11.72 2.48 8.27
CA PRO A 359 11.35 2.71 9.65
C PRO A 359 12.44 2.28 10.63
N ILE A 360 12.63 3.08 11.68
CA ILE A 360 13.31 2.68 12.93
C ILE A 360 12.27 2.25 13.97
N LEU A 361 11.20 3.03 14.11
CA LEU A 361 10.17 2.83 15.12
C LEU A 361 8.78 3.17 14.57
N ARG A 362 7.81 2.33 14.90
CA ARG A 362 6.37 2.54 14.73
C ARG A 362 5.68 2.23 16.04
N ASN A 363 5.40 3.25 16.83
CA ASN A 363 4.85 3.07 18.16
C ASN A 363 3.37 3.47 18.21
N HIS A 364 2.56 2.63 18.85
CA HIS A 364 1.15 2.88 19.13
C HIS A 364 0.93 4.09 20.06
N THR A 365 1.96 4.57 20.77
CA THR A 365 1.90 5.82 21.55
C THR A 365 1.94 7.08 20.68
N GLY A 366 2.08 6.94 19.36
CA GLY A 366 2.10 8.05 18.40
C GLY A 366 3.49 8.55 18.02
N VAL A 367 4.56 7.80 18.33
CA VAL A 367 5.93 8.11 17.87
C VAL A 367 6.29 7.27 16.65
N CYS A 368 6.67 7.93 15.57
CA CYS A 368 7.15 7.30 14.34
C CYS A 368 8.50 7.87 13.96
N ILE A 369 9.48 7.01 13.71
CA ILE A 369 10.85 7.42 13.37
C ILE A 369 11.28 6.72 12.10
N ASP A 370 11.75 7.51 11.14
CA ASP A 370 12.32 7.06 9.87
C ASP A 370 13.78 7.45 9.75
N LEU A 371 14.53 6.58 9.07
CA LEU A 371 15.91 6.82 8.73
C LEU A 371 16.08 6.68 7.21
N LYS A 372 16.72 7.68 6.63
CA LYS A 372 17.20 7.67 5.26
C LYS A 372 18.71 7.83 5.27
N VAL A 373 19.41 6.96 4.55
CA VAL A 373 20.88 6.95 4.46
C VAL A 373 21.28 6.89 3.00
N ILE A 374 22.29 7.68 2.59
CA ILE A 374 22.82 7.69 1.22
C ILE A 374 24.35 7.72 1.28
N LEU A 375 25.00 6.86 0.51
CA LEU A 375 26.44 6.97 0.23
C LEU A 375 26.67 7.86 -0.97
N ILE A 376 27.50 8.88 -0.78
CA ILE A 376 27.84 9.87 -1.80
C ILE A 376 29.36 9.92 -2.01
N LEU A 377 29.74 10.31 -3.21
CA LEU A 377 31.07 10.80 -3.55
C LEU A 377 31.03 12.33 -3.60
N LEU A 378 31.93 12.98 -2.87
CA LEU A 378 32.12 14.44 -2.89
C LEU A 378 33.42 14.81 -3.63
N GLN A 379 33.30 15.66 -4.66
CA GLN A 379 34.46 16.21 -5.38
C GLN A 379 35.13 17.38 -4.66
N SER A 380 34.38 18.14 -3.86
CA SER A 380 34.89 19.24 -3.03
C SER A 380 34.77 18.89 -1.55
N SER A 381 35.80 19.20 -0.76
CA SER A 381 35.79 19.02 0.70
C SER A 381 35.09 20.16 1.45
N GLU A 382 34.43 21.10 0.75
CA GLU A 382 33.81 22.29 1.36
C GLU A 382 32.35 22.10 1.82
N ILE A 383 31.73 20.93 1.59
CA ILE A 383 30.32 20.72 1.95
C ILE A 383 30.22 19.91 3.24
N ASP A 384 30.14 20.63 4.37
CA ASP A 384 30.00 20.04 5.70
C ASP A 384 28.54 19.91 6.16
N ASP A 385 27.57 20.59 5.52
CA ASP A 385 26.16 20.56 5.94
C ASP A 385 25.37 19.43 5.23
N PRO A 386 25.08 18.30 5.91
CA PRO A 386 24.31 17.20 5.33
C PRO A 386 22.92 17.61 4.85
N LYS A 387 22.30 18.64 5.46
CA LYS A 387 20.98 19.12 5.03
C LYS A 387 21.03 19.70 3.62
N MET A 388 22.03 20.54 3.35
CA MET A 388 22.25 21.13 2.00
C MET A 388 22.52 20.06 0.94
N ILE A 389 23.18 18.96 1.32
CA ILE A 389 23.41 17.81 0.44
C ILE A 389 22.07 17.14 0.10
N PHE A 390 21.24 16.84 1.10
CA PHE A 390 19.91 16.27 0.87
C PHE A 390 19.06 17.17 -0.03
N ASP A 391 18.99 18.47 0.25
CA ASP A 391 18.24 19.44 -0.56
C ASP A 391 18.71 19.43 -2.02
N SER A 392 20.02 19.31 -2.25
CA SER A 392 20.61 19.29 -3.59
C SER A 392 20.34 18.00 -4.35
N ILE A 393 20.30 16.86 -3.66
CA ILE A 393 19.84 15.58 -4.23
C ILE A 393 18.35 15.64 -4.57
N HIS A 394 17.53 16.18 -3.67
CA HIS A 394 16.08 16.30 -3.85
C HIS A 394 15.70 17.23 -5.01
N HIS A 395 16.46 18.29 -5.24
CA HIS A 395 16.26 19.23 -6.34
C HIS A 395 17.04 18.90 -7.62
N VAL A 396 17.72 17.75 -7.67
CA VAL A 396 18.50 17.28 -8.84
C VAL A 396 19.58 18.29 -9.26
N ARG A 397 20.17 19.00 -8.28
CA ARG A 397 21.30 19.95 -8.47
C ARG A 397 22.64 19.36 -8.02
N ASN A 398 22.62 18.11 -7.58
CA ASN A 398 23.76 17.43 -6.97
C ASN A 398 24.98 17.39 -7.90
N SER A 399 24.80 17.17 -9.21
CA SER A 399 25.93 17.15 -10.17
C SER A 399 26.62 18.51 -10.32
N GLU A 400 25.88 19.61 -10.27
CA GLU A 400 26.44 20.98 -10.35
C GLU A 400 27.27 21.33 -9.12
N GLN A 401 26.97 20.69 -7.99
CA GLN A 401 27.64 20.90 -6.69
C GLN A 401 28.69 19.84 -6.38
N GLY A 402 29.01 18.95 -7.33
CA GLY A 402 30.02 17.91 -7.13
C GLY A 402 29.60 16.79 -6.16
N ILE A 403 28.29 16.57 -5.99
CA ILE A 403 27.67 15.55 -5.15
C ILE A 403 27.17 14.39 -6.02
N PHE A 404 27.72 13.19 -5.83
CA PHE A 404 27.39 12.02 -6.64
C PHE A 404 26.93 10.84 -5.77
N PRO A 405 25.61 10.64 -5.59
CA PRO A 405 25.08 9.44 -4.97
C PRO A 405 25.48 8.18 -5.75
N LEU A 406 25.90 7.13 -5.05
CA LEU A 406 26.30 5.86 -5.71
C LEU A 406 25.10 4.98 -6.09
N ALA A 407 23.94 5.24 -5.50
CA ALA A 407 22.67 4.67 -5.93
C ALA A 407 21.64 5.78 -6.12
N LYS A 408 20.82 5.66 -7.17
CA LYS A 408 19.76 6.61 -7.49
C LYS A 408 18.40 5.93 -7.49
N TRP A 409 17.38 6.71 -7.20
CA TRP A 409 15.99 6.31 -7.42
C TRP A 409 15.75 6.02 -8.90
N SER A 410 15.07 4.91 -9.18
CA SER A 410 14.62 4.50 -10.50
C SER A 410 13.18 4.04 -10.41
N TRP A 411 12.49 4.05 -11.56
CA TRP A 411 11.22 3.35 -11.71
C TRP A 411 11.50 1.95 -12.25
N PRO A 412 10.86 0.89 -11.71
CA PRO A 412 10.90 -0.43 -12.33
C PRO A 412 10.18 -0.39 -13.69
N SER A 413 10.53 -1.30 -14.58
CA SER A 413 9.89 -1.41 -15.91
C SER A 413 8.44 -1.90 -15.86
N SER A 414 8.03 -2.50 -14.74
CA SER A 414 6.69 -3.00 -14.48
C SER A 414 6.38 -2.81 -12.99
N PHE A 415 5.25 -2.16 -12.70
CA PHE A 415 4.70 -2.04 -11.35
C PHE A 415 3.17 -2.02 -11.43
N GLY A 416 2.50 -2.37 -10.34
CA GLY A 416 1.05 -2.34 -10.23
C GLY A 416 0.52 -1.55 -9.04
N ARG A 417 -0.80 -1.46 -8.96
CA ARG A 417 -1.55 -0.64 -7.99
C ARG A 417 -1.27 -0.97 -6.54
N TRP A 418 -0.86 -2.20 -6.22
CA TRP A 418 -0.61 -2.65 -4.85
C TRP A 418 0.85 -2.46 -4.41
N GLU A 419 1.74 -2.13 -5.33
CA GLU A 419 3.19 -2.01 -5.07
C GLU A 419 3.63 -0.56 -4.80
N THR A 420 2.67 0.36 -4.72
CA THR A 420 2.90 1.79 -4.48
C THR A 420 3.69 2.08 -3.20
N ASP A 421 3.55 1.23 -2.19
CA ASP A 421 4.24 1.39 -0.91
C ASP A 421 5.75 1.16 -1.02
N TRP A 422 6.18 0.19 -1.83
CA TRP A 422 7.60 -0.01 -2.14
C TRP A 422 8.15 1.15 -2.94
N LEU A 423 7.39 1.60 -3.94
CA LEU A 423 7.77 2.75 -4.76
C LEU A 423 7.95 3.99 -3.89
N SER A 424 7.10 4.22 -2.88
CA SER A 424 7.23 5.37 -1.98
C SER A 424 8.51 5.33 -1.11
N ARG A 425 9.06 4.14 -0.84
CA ARG A 425 10.33 3.97 -0.12
C ARG A 425 11.54 4.07 -1.04
N GLY A 426 11.37 3.66 -2.29
CA GLY A 426 12.32 3.87 -3.37
C GLY A 426 12.86 2.54 -3.90
N TYR A 427 12.88 2.44 -5.22
CA TYR A 427 13.54 1.38 -5.96
C TYR A 427 14.87 1.93 -6.51
N PHE A 428 15.99 1.33 -6.12
CA PHE A 428 17.31 1.92 -6.37
C PHE A 428 18.11 1.16 -7.42
N ARG A 429 18.92 1.90 -8.18
CA ARG A 429 19.88 1.38 -9.16
C ARG A 429 21.25 2.02 -8.96
N PRO A 430 22.35 1.30 -9.26
CA PRO A 430 23.68 1.88 -9.19
C PRO A 430 23.82 3.03 -10.21
N THR A 431 24.58 4.07 -9.85
CA THR A 431 24.92 5.18 -10.76
C THR A 431 26.20 4.93 -11.54
N TYR A 432 26.88 3.83 -11.25
CA TYR A 432 28.09 3.35 -11.89
C TYR A 432 27.84 2.03 -12.61
N SER A 433 28.80 1.63 -13.43
CA SER A 433 28.79 0.36 -14.16
C SER A 433 30.22 -0.18 -14.22
N VAL A 434 30.53 -1.13 -13.34
CA VAL A 434 31.83 -1.81 -13.27
C VAL A 434 31.66 -3.22 -13.79
N GLY A 435 32.39 -3.57 -14.85
CA GLY A 435 32.22 -4.87 -15.47
C GLY A 435 33.39 -5.30 -16.33
N ASN A 436 33.51 -6.61 -16.50
CA ASN A 436 34.47 -7.26 -17.40
C ASN A 436 33.91 -7.48 -18.81
N LEU A 437 32.62 -7.21 -19.03
CA LEU A 437 31.92 -7.33 -20.30
C LEU A 437 31.06 -6.07 -20.56
N PRO A 438 30.77 -5.72 -21.82
CA PRO A 438 29.98 -4.54 -22.16
C PRO A 438 28.47 -4.73 -21.92
N ILE A 439 28.06 -5.78 -21.20
CA ILE A 439 26.67 -6.16 -21.01
C ILE A 439 26.32 -5.96 -19.54
N ASN A 440 25.32 -5.12 -19.30
CA ASN A 440 24.71 -4.98 -17.99
C ASN A 440 23.47 -5.87 -17.91
N THR A 441 23.38 -6.68 -16.87
CA THR A 441 22.23 -7.56 -16.63
C THR A 441 21.61 -7.26 -15.26
N VAL A 442 20.33 -7.58 -15.15
CA VAL A 442 19.57 -7.50 -13.90
C VAL A 442 19.02 -8.89 -13.63
N ASN A 443 19.41 -9.47 -12.51
CA ASN A 443 18.90 -10.76 -12.06
C ASN A 443 18.02 -10.54 -10.84
N GLN A 444 17.00 -11.37 -10.71
CA GLN A 444 16.12 -11.36 -9.56
C GLN A 444 16.29 -12.67 -8.80
N SER A 445 16.51 -12.56 -7.49
CA SER A 445 16.44 -13.68 -6.55
C SER A 445 15.11 -13.65 -5.79
N GLU A 446 14.92 -14.57 -4.85
CA GLU A 446 13.74 -14.56 -3.98
C GLU A 446 13.64 -13.27 -3.15
N SER A 447 14.74 -12.63 -2.76
CA SER A 447 14.74 -11.48 -1.85
C SER A 447 15.50 -10.25 -2.34
N SER A 448 16.08 -10.31 -3.54
CA SER A 448 16.90 -9.23 -4.09
C SER A 448 16.71 -9.01 -5.59
N VAL A 449 16.97 -7.79 -6.03
CA VAL A 449 17.20 -7.44 -7.44
C VAL A 449 18.65 -7.01 -7.59
N GLU A 450 19.44 -7.82 -8.30
CA GLU A 450 20.88 -7.70 -8.41
C GLU A 450 21.30 -7.17 -9.78
N TYR A 451 22.24 -6.22 -9.76
CA TYR A 451 22.75 -5.56 -10.95
C TYR A 451 24.15 -6.06 -11.25
N PHE A 452 24.43 -6.44 -12.49
CA PHE A 452 25.72 -6.95 -12.91
C PHE A 452 26.27 -6.19 -14.11
N GLY A 453 27.60 -6.04 -14.13
CA GLY A 453 28.37 -5.64 -15.30
C GLY A 453 29.21 -6.84 -15.73
N GLY A 454 28.76 -7.58 -16.74
CA GLY A 454 29.30 -8.90 -17.04
C GLY A 454 29.10 -9.88 -15.87
N SER A 455 30.20 -10.38 -15.30
CA SER A 455 30.15 -11.30 -14.14
C SER A 455 30.32 -10.61 -12.79
N ILE A 456 30.46 -9.27 -12.77
CA ILE A 456 30.73 -8.51 -11.55
C ILE A 456 29.42 -7.95 -10.99
N SER A 457 29.09 -8.29 -9.74
CA SER A 457 27.94 -7.70 -9.04
C SER A 457 28.24 -6.24 -8.71
N ASN A 458 27.38 -5.35 -9.19
CA ASN A 458 27.39 -3.91 -8.93
C ASN A 458 26.46 -3.53 -7.76
N GLY A 459 25.83 -4.52 -7.12
CA GLY A 459 25.00 -4.34 -5.94
C GLY A 459 23.61 -4.94 -6.06
N ALA A 460 22.93 -4.99 -4.93
CA ALA A 460 21.64 -5.62 -4.77
C ALA A 460 20.66 -4.66 -4.10
N TRP A 461 19.49 -4.50 -4.71
CA TRP A 461 18.34 -3.85 -4.10
C TRP A 461 17.51 -4.88 -3.34
N ARG A 462 17.06 -4.54 -2.13
CA ARG A 462 16.24 -5.39 -1.27
C ARG A 462 15.20 -4.55 -0.53
N TYR A 463 14.19 -5.22 0.02
CA TYR A 463 13.18 -4.58 0.87
C TYR A 463 12.92 -5.43 2.11
N TRP A 464 12.53 -4.79 3.21
CA TRP A 464 12.11 -5.46 4.45
C TRP A 464 10.79 -4.87 4.94
N VAL A 465 10.18 -5.56 5.90
CA VAL A 465 8.91 -5.16 6.51
C VAL A 465 9.11 -5.02 8.01
N ASN A 466 8.72 -3.89 8.58
CA ASN A 466 8.81 -3.63 10.01
C ASN A 466 7.43 -3.34 10.60
N GLN A 467 6.84 -4.32 11.28
CA GLN A 467 5.53 -4.22 11.92
C GLN A 467 4.49 -3.60 10.97
N TRP A 468 4.15 -4.36 9.92
CA TRP A 468 3.24 -3.87 8.89
C TRP A 468 1.92 -3.37 9.48
N TYR A 469 1.58 -2.14 9.14
CA TYR A 469 0.26 -1.57 9.35
C TYR A 469 -0.06 -0.70 8.12
N PRO A 470 -1.25 -0.84 7.51
CA PRO A 470 -1.57 -0.20 6.23
C PRO A 470 -1.91 1.28 6.34
N VAL A 471 -1.62 1.91 7.48
CA VAL A 471 -1.83 3.33 7.75
C VAL A 471 -0.60 3.88 8.47
N HIS A 472 -0.21 5.10 8.12
CA HIS A 472 0.90 5.78 8.77
C HIS A 472 0.66 7.29 8.80
N HIS A 473 1.34 7.99 9.71
CA HIS A 473 1.31 9.45 9.69
C HIS A 473 1.91 9.97 8.39
N ARG A 474 1.26 10.96 7.76
CA ARG A 474 1.64 11.54 6.47
C ARG A 474 3.10 12.02 6.39
N ASP A 475 3.66 12.43 7.52
CA ASP A 475 5.01 12.98 7.62
C ASP A 475 6.09 11.90 7.86
N ALA A 476 5.68 10.64 8.07
CA ALA A 476 6.54 9.47 8.08
C ALA A 476 6.23 8.59 6.85
N GLY A 477 7.13 7.69 6.47
CA GLY A 477 6.81 6.68 5.46
C GLY A 477 6.03 5.50 6.04
N ASN A 478 5.66 4.54 5.18
CA ASN A 478 4.96 3.30 5.59
C ASN A 478 5.85 2.32 6.37
N SER A 479 5.31 1.17 6.78
CA SER A 479 6.06 0.15 7.53
C SER A 479 7.08 -0.66 6.71
N LEU A 480 7.32 -0.30 5.45
CA LEU A 480 8.30 -0.97 4.59
C LEU A 480 9.62 -0.21 4.62
N GLY A 481 10.72 -0.91 4.43
CA GLY A 481 12.00 -0.29 4.16
C GLY A 481 12.63 -0.86 2.90
N THR A 482 13.43 -0.06 2.21
CA THR A 482 14.18 -0.49 1.02
C THR A 482 15.63 -0.08 1.15
N TYR A 483 16.53 -0.89 0.61
CA TYR A 483 17.96 -0.58 0.60
C TYR A 483 18.67 -1.13 -0.62
N PHE A 484 19.83 -0.53 -0.89
CA PHE A 484 20.77 -0.95 -1.91
C PHE A 484 22.15 -1.08 -1.28
N SER A 485 22.77 -2.24 -1.42
CA SER A 485 24.12 -2.50 -0.89
C SER A 485 25.02 -3.17 -1.92
N VAL A 486 26.33 -3.08 -1.67
CA VAL A 486 27.39 -3.81 -2.40
C VAL A 486 28.24 -4.60 -1.43
N SER A 487 28.98 -5.59 -1.91
CA SER A 487 29.99 -6.25 -1.06
C SER A 487 31.09 -5.27 -0.67
N LYS A 488 31.65 -5.45 0.53
CA LYS A 488 32.75 -4.64 1.03
C LYS A 488 33.99 -4.74 0.16
N ASP A 489 34.32 -5.95 -0.30
CA ASP A 489 35.44 -6.19 -1.20
C ASP A 489 35.32 -5.42 -2.52
N PHE A 490 34.11 -5.36 -3.08
CA PHE A 490 33.83 -4.57 -4.29
C PHE A 490 34.05 -3.08 -4.01
N PHE A 491 33.49 -2.56 -2.92
CA PHE A 491 33.59 -1.15 -2.59
C PHE A 491 35.02 -0.69 -2.32
N GLU A 492 35.83 -1.49 -1.62
CA GLU A 492 37.24 -1.17 -1.36
C GLU A 492 38.06 -1.09 -2.66
N GLU A 493 37.83 -2.00 -3.61
CA GLU A 493 38.47 -1.93 -4.93
C GLU A 493 37.98 -0.71 -5.73
N PHE A 494 36.66 -0.46 -5.71
CA PHE A 494 36.07 0.70 -6.36
C PHE A 494 36.65 2.02 -5.83
N LYS A 495 36.78 2.14 -4.51
CA LYS A 495 37.37 3.30 -3.82
C LYS A 495 38.84 3.50 -4.20
N ARG A 496 39.65 2.42 -4.26
CA ARG A 496 41.06 2.48 -4.71
C ARG A 496 41.21 3.02 -6.13
N GLN A 497 40.29 2.70 -7.03
CA GLN A 497 40.39 3.11 -8.44
C GLN A 497 39.87 4.53 -8.71
N THR A 498 38.97 5.03 -7.87
CA THR A 498 38.27 6.30 -8.08
C THR A 498 38.89 7.46 -7.31
N ASP A 499 39.77 7.19 -6.33
CA ASP A 499 40.44 8.19 -5.46
C ASP A 499 39.46 9.26 -4.90
N GLY A 500 38.26 8.80 -4.54
CA GLY A 500 37.14 9.64 -4.17
C GLY A 500 36.95 9.79 -2.66
N ASN A 501 36.42 10.95 -2.23
CA ASN A 501 35.99 11.15 -0.84
C ASN A 501 34.56 10.65 -0.67
N TYR A 502 34.41 9.50 0.01
CA TYR A 502 33.12 8.85 0.24
C TYR A 502 32.56 9.18 1.61
N PHE A 503 31.28 9.50 1.65
CA PHE A 503 30.57 9.84 2.89
C PHE A 503 29.20 9.18 2.92
N LEU A 504 28.82 8.67 4.08
CA LEU A 504 27.43 8.37 4.40
C LEU A 504 26.78 9.62 4.97
N ILE A 505 25.68 10.04 4.35
CA ILE A 505 24.80 11.08 4.90
C ILE A 505 23.51 10.43 5.38
N ALA A 506 22.89 11.02 6.41
CA ALA A 506 21.60 10.55 6.89
C ALA A 506 20.65 11.66 7.29
N GLU A 507 19.36 11.39 7.09
CA GLU A 507 18.24 12.16 7.59
C GLU A 507 17.39 11.24 8.49
N MET A 508 17.21 11.63 9.74
CA MET A 508 16.28 11.01 10.66
C MET A 508 15.05 11.91 10.83
N THR A 509 13.88 11.37 10.52
CA THR A 509 12.60 12.08 10.64
C THR A 509 11.80 11.49 11.79
N CYS A 510 11.49 12.30 12.81
CA CYS A 510 10.72 11.91 13.97
C CYS A 510 9.36 12.64 13.99
N VAL A 511 8.28 11.88 13.98
CA VAL A 511 6.92 12.36 14.23
C VAL A 511 6.56 11.97 15.66
N ASP A 512 6.26 12.95 16.50
CA ASP A 512 5.86 12.74 17.89
C ASP A 512 4.44 13.28 18.13
N ARG A 513 3.51 12.36 18.43
CA ARG A 513 2.10 12.65 18.71
C ARG A 513 1.70 12.37 20.16
N ARG A 514 2.65 12.09 21.06
CA ARG A 514 2.36 11.70 22.46
C ARG A 514 1.57 12.75 23.26
N ASP A 515 1.70 14.04 22.90
CA ASP A 515 1.00 15.14 23.59
C ASP A 515 -0.29 15.59 22.90
N PHE A 516 -0.78 14.86 21.88
CA PHE A 516 -1.97 15.23 21.10
C PHE A 516 -1.89 16.66 20.51
N ALA A 517 -0.68 17.22 20.39
CA ALA A 517 -0.46 18.56 19.89
C ALA A 517 -0.87 18.61 18.41
N HIS A 518 -1.77 19.53 18.09
CA HIS A 518 -2.19 19.78 16.72
C HIS A 518 -0.98 20.18 15.87
N ALA A 519 -0.68 19.36 14.87
CA ALA A 519 0.22 19.69 13.77
C ALA A 519 1.62 20.18 14.20
N SER A 520 2.29 19.46 15.11
CA SER A 520 3.75 19.52 15.19
C SER A 520 4.35 19.08 13.84
N GLU A 521 5.21 19.92 13.27
CA GLU A 521 6.07 19.54 12.15
C GLU A 521 7.00 18.39 12.58
N PRO A 522 7.37 17.49 11.67
CA PRO A 522 8.32 16.43 11.98
C PRO A 522 9.68 17.03 12.37
N ILE A 523 10.30 16.46 13.40
CA ILE A 523 11.67 16.83 13.81
C ILE A 523 12.62 16.12 12.86
N LYS A 524 13.47 16.88 12.17
CA LYS A 524 14.49 16.36 11.25
C LYS A 524 15.88 16.59 11.81
N THR A 525 16.66 15.51 11.87
CA THR A 525 18.06 15.50 12.32
C THR A 525 18.93 14.97 11.19
N PHE A 526 20.12 15.56 10.99
CA PHE A 526 21.00 15.23 9.87
C PHE A 526 22.41 14.90 10.36
N ALA A 527 23.07 13.94 9.72
CA ALA A 527 24.45 13.57 10.03
C ALA A 527 25.24 13.21 8.76
N ILE A 528 26.56 13.29 8.87
CA ILE A 528 27.52 12.88 7.84
C ILE A 528 28.68 12.13 8.48
N LEU A 529 29.16 11.08 7.82
CA LEU A 529 30.28 10.25 8.28
C LEU A 529 31.16 9.85 7.09
N PRO A 530 32.50 10.04 7.14
CA PRO A 530 33.41 9.51 6.12
C PRO A 530 33.48 7.98 6.15
N VAL A 531 33.53 7.35 4.97
CA VAL A 531 33.62 5.88 4.79
C VAL A 531 34.87 5.50 4.03
#